data_AF-A0A2J8QF77-F1
#
_entry.id   AF-A0A2J8QF77-F1
#
_cell.length_a   1.000
_cell.length_b   1.000
_cell.length_c   1.000
_cell.angle_alpha   90.00
_cell.angle_beta   90.00
_cell.angle_gamma   90.00
#
_symmetry.space_group_name_H-M   'P 1'
#
loop_
_entity.id
_entity.type
_entity.pdbx_description
1 polymer ?
#
loop_
_entity_poly.entity_id
_entity_poly.type
_entity_poly.pdbx_seq_one_letter_code
_entity_poly.pdbx_strand_id
1 'polypeptide(L)'
;LPLELGLEQLFQELAGEEEELNASQLQALLSIALEPGFHLNNQLTQALTSRYRDSRLRVDFERFVSCVAHLTCIFCHCSQHLDGGEGVICLTHRQWMEVATFS
;
A
#
# COMPACT_ATOMS: atom_id res chain seq x y z
N LEU A 1 10.58 14.02 -0.34
CA LEU A 1 10.18 13.83 -1.76
C LEU A 1 8.92 14.68 -2.05
N PRO A 2 8.69 15.18 -3.28
CA PRO A 2 7.44 15.90 -3.61
C PRO A 2 6.16 15.05 -3.50
N LEU A 3 6.30 13.72 -3.41
CA LEU A 3 5.18 12.78 -3.22
C LEU A 3 4.70 12.71 -1.77
N GLU A 4 5.54 13.01 -0.77
CA GLU A 4 5.14 12.91 0.65
C GLU A 4 4.16 14.02 1.06
N LEU A 5 4.41 15.26 0.62
CA LEU A 5 3.58 16.41 0.98
C LEU A 5 2.17 16.32 0.36
N GLY A 6 2.04 15.82 -0.87
CA GLY A 6 0.75 15.66 -1.53
C GLY A 6 -0.09 14.53 -0.95
N LEU A 7 0.56 13.45 -0.50
CA LEU A 7 -0.11 12.28 0.05
C LEU A 7 -0.75 12.56 1.42
N GLU A 8 -0.03 13.27 2.29
CA GLU A 8 -0.55 13.69 3.60
C GLU A 8 -1.74 14.63 3.43
N GLN A 9 -1.66 15.57 2.49
CA GLN A 9 -2.75 16.51 2.23
C GLN A 9 -4.01 15.79 1.70
N LEU A 10 -3.85 14.86 0.76
CA LEU A 10 -4.96 14.02 0.27
C LEU A 10 -5.54 13.13 1.36
N PHE A 11 -4.71 12.60 2.26
CA PHE A 11 -5.18 11.85 3.42
C PHE A 11 -6.07 12.74 4.29
N GLN A 12 -5.60 13.94 4.65
CA GLN A 12 -6.34 14.89 5.48
C GLN A 12 -7.66 15.32 4.82
N GLU A 13 -7.66 15.58 3.51
CA GLU A 13 -8.88 15.92 2.77
C GLU A 13 -9.92 14.79 2.79
N LEU A 14 -9.49 13.54 2.65
CA LEU A 14 -10.39 12.39 2.66
C LEU A 14 -10.85 12.01 4.07
N ALA A 15 -9.96 12.09 5.06
CA ALA A 15 -10.25 11.78 6.45
C ALA A 15 -11.19 12.81 7.09
N GLY A 16 -11.05 14.10 6.72
CA GLY A 16 -11.83 15.19 7.28
C GLY A 16 -11.67 15.29 8.80
N GLU A 17 -12.76 15.64 9.49
CA GLU A 17 -12.77 15.78 10.96
C GLU A 17 -12.56 14.45 11.70
N GLU A 18 -12.75 13.31 11.03
CA GLU A 18 -12.59 11.99 11.65
C GLU A 18 -11.12 11.62 11.81
N GLU A 19 -10.20 12.29 11.09
CA GLU A 19 -8.75 12.02 11.06
C GLU A 19 -8.36 10.56 10.70
N GLU A 20 -9.34 9.75 10.30
CA GLU A 20 -9.21 8.35 9.97
C GLU A 20 -10.01 7.97 8.72
N LEU A 21 -9.42 7.14 7.87
CA LEU A 21 -10.07 6.62 6.67
C LEU A 21 -10.91 5.39 6.98
N ASN A 22 -12.10 5.32 6.42
CA ASN A 22 -12.84 4.07 6.28
C ASN A 22 -12.38 3.28 5.04
N ALA A 23 -12.97 2.11 4.81
CA ALA A 23 -12.60 1.22 3.71
C ALA A 23 -12.69 1.85 2.31
N SER A 24 -13.72 2.64 2.02
CA SER A 24 -13.89 3.25 0.70
C SER A 24 -12.95 4.44 0.50
N GLN A 25 -12.73 5.24 1.54
CA GLN A 25 -11.75 6.32 1.54
C GLN A 25 -10.32 5.79 1.36
N LEU A 26 -9.95 4.73 2.08
CA LEU A 26 -8.67 4.07 1.93
C LEU A 26 -8.48 3.53 0.51
N GLN A 27 -9.51 2.90 -0.06
CA GLN A 27 -9.45 2.42 -1.43
C GLN A 27 -9.25 3.57 -2.44
N ALA A 28 -9.98 4.67 -2.28
CA ALA A 28 -9.82 5.84 -3.14
C ALA A 28 -8.42 6.44 -3.03
N LEU A 29 -7.91 6.60 -1.81
CA LEU A 29 -6.58 7.15 -1.58
C LEU A 29 -5.49 6.23 -2.13
N LEU A 30 -5.58 4.91 -1.94
CA LEU A 30 -4.62 3.97 -2.52
C LEU A 30 -4.62 4.01 -4.04
N SER A 31 -5.80 4.13 -4.68
CA SER A 31 -5.87 4.29 -6.14
C SER A 31 -5.17 5.57 -6.59
N ILE A 32 -5.42 6.71 -5.93
CA ILE A 32 -4.81 8.00 -6.31
C ILE A 32 -3.30 8.02 -6.01
N ALA A 33 -2.92 7.57 -4.81
CA ALA A 33 -1.55 7.56 -4.32
C ALA A 33 -0.62 6.70 -5.17
N LEU A 34 -1.18 5.65 -5.76
CA LEU A 34 -0.42 4.67 -6.51
C LEU A 34 -0.60 4.80 -8.02
N GLU A 35 -1.49 5.65 -8.53
CA GLU A 35 -1.58 6.00 -9.95
C GLU A 35 -0.42 6.92 -10.39
N PRO A 36 0.14 6.76 -11.62
CA PRO A 36 -0.15 5.75 -12.64
C PRO A 36 0.71 4.46 -12.50
N GLY A 37 1.35 4.24 -11.35
CA GLY A 37 2.36 3.18 -11.16
C GLY A 37 1.82 1.81 -10.72
N PHE A 38 0.66 1.75 -10.07
CA PHE A 38 0.08 0.50 -9.56
C PHE A 38 -1.42 0.43 -9.76
N HIS A 39 -1.87 -0.65 -10.41
CA HIS A 39 -3.27 -1.05 -10.41
C HIS A 39 -3.44 -2.20 -9.42
N LEU A 40 -3.99 -1.88 -8.24
CA LEU A 40 -4.35 -2.91 -7.27
C LEU A 40 -5.65 -3.58 -7.70
N ASN A 41 -5.65 -4.92 -7.75
CA ASN A 41 -6.89 -5.66 -7.96
C ASN A 41 -7.74 -5.65 -6.68
N ASN A 42 -9.04 -5.95 -6.83
CA ASN A 42 -9.98 -5.92 -5.71
C ASN A 42 -9.60 -6.83 -4.53
N GLN A 43 -8.94 -7.96 -4.79
CA GLN A 43 -8.53 -8.89 -3.73
C GLN A 43 -7.41 -8.28 -2.87
N LEU A 44 -6.42 -7.66 -3.52
CA LEU A 44 -5.32 -6.99 -2.84
C LEU A 44 -5.82 -5.79 -2.04
N THR A 45 -6.71 -4.98 -2.61
CA THR A 45 -7.35 -3.86 -1.89
C THR A 45 -8.09 -4.35 -0.65
N GLN A 46 -8.87 -5.43 -0.74
CA GLN A 46 -9.56 -6.00 0.42
C GLN A 46 -8.58 -6.53 1.48
N ALA A 47 -7.49 -7.17 1.07
CA ALA A 47 -6.47 -7.67 1.99
C ALA A 47 -5.80 -6.52 2.77
N LEU A 48 -5.47 -5.42 2.08
CA LEU A 48 -4.88 -4.23 2.69
C LEU A 48 -5.85 -3.57 3.67
N THR A 49 -7.10 -3.35 3.26
CA THR A 49 -8.14 -2.80 4.13
C THR A 49 -8.32 -3.65 5.38
N SER A 50 -8.30 -4.98 5.25
CA SER A 50 -8.43 -5.88 6.40
C SER A 50 -7.21 -5.84 7.33
N ARG A 51 -6.00 -5.70 6.76
CA ARG A 51 -4.72 -5.79 7.47
C ARG A 51 -4.37 -4.52 8.27
N TYR A 52 -4.74 -3.35 7.76
CA TYR A 52 -4.35 -2.05 8.29
C TYR A 52 -5.47 -1.32 9.03
N ARG A 53 -6.69 -1.84 9.03
CA ARG A 53 -7.78 -1.27 9.85
C ARG A 53 -7.69 -1.67 11.31
N ASP A 54 -8.17 -0.79 12.17
CA ASP A 54 -8.33 -1.03 13.59
C ASP A 54 -9.64 -1.76 13.93
N SER A 55 -9.95 -1.87 15.23
CA SER A 55 -11.20 -2.47 15.72
C SER A 55 -12.46 -1.68 15.32
N ARG A 56 -12.33 -0.40 14.96
CA ARG A 56 -13.40 0.48 14.47
C ARG A 56 -13.52 0.45 12.95
N LEU A 57 -12.73 -0.39 12.27
CA LEU A 57 -12.67 -0.50 10.81
C LEU A 57 -12.13 0.78 10.14
N ARG A 58 -11.27 1.50 10.85
CA ARG A 58 -10.66 2.77 10.47
C ARG A 58 -9.15 2.64 10.30
N VAL A 59 -8.56 3.50 9.48
CA VAL A 59 -7.12 3.58 9.20
C VAL A 59 -6.65 4.99 9.47
N ASP A 60 -5.80 5.16 10.48
CA ASP A 60 -5.09 6.41 10.75
C ASP A 60 -3.92 6.63 9.78
N PHE A 61 -3.28 7.78 9.88
CA PHE A 61 -2.21 8.16 8.97
C PHE A 61 -0.99 7.23 9.07
N GLU A 62 -0.58 6.80 10.27
CA GLU A 62 0.59 5.94 10.44
C GLU A 62 0.38 4.56 9.79
N ARG A 63 -0.80 3.98 9.98
CA ARG A 63 -1.19 2.71 9.36
C ARG A 63 -1.31 2.83 7.85
N PHE A 64 -1.76 3.98 7.34
CA PHE A 64 -1.79 4.26 5.91
C PHE A 64 -0.38 4.38 5.32
N VAL A 65 0.53 5.14 5.94
CA VAL A 65 1.92 5.27 5.50
C VAL A 65 2.62 3.91 5.52
N SER A 66 2.40 3.11 6.58
CA SER A 66 2.92 1.74 6.67
C SER A 66 2.41 0.87 5.51
N CYS A 67 1.11 0.96 5.18
CA CYS A 67 0.51 0.24 4.06
C CYS A 67 1.18 0.59 2.71
N VAL A 68 1.32 1.88 2.41
CA VAL A 68 1.94 2.35 1.17
C VAL A 68 3.41 1.95 1.10
N ALA A 69 4.18 2.16 2.18
CA ALA A 69 5.59 1.81 2.24
C ALA A 69 5.83 0.31 2.02
N HIS A 70 5.00 -0.54 2.63
CA HIS A 70 5.08 -1.99 2.47
C HIS A 70 4.78 -2.41 1.02
N LEU A 71 3.73 -1.86 0.41
CA LEU A 71 3.42 -2.11 -1.00
C LEU A 71 4.57 -1.69 -1.91
N THR A 72 5.05 -0.46 -1.77
CA THR A 72 6.17 0.06 -2.57
C THR A 72 7.40 -0.84 -2.42
N CYS A 73 7.71 -1.31 -1.21
CA CYS A 73 8.84 -2.19 -0.98
C CYS A 73 8.69 -3.53 -1.73
N ILE A 74 7.55 -4.21 -1.57
CA ILE A 74 7.27 -5.48 -2.27
C ILE A 74 7.42 -5.27 -3.77
N PHE A 75 6.76 -4.25 -4.33
CA PHE A 75 6.80 -4.00 -5.76
C PHE A 75 8.18 -3.63 -6.29
N CYS A 76 8.94 -2.80 -5.56
CA CYS A 76 10.32 -2.48 -5.92
C CYS A 76 11.21 -3.73 -5.92
N HIS A 77 11.08 -4.60 -4.90
CA HIS A 77 11.83 -5.84 -4.82
C HIS A 77 11.46 -6.79 -5.96
N CYS A 78 10.16 -6.97 -6.22
CA CYS A 78 9.68 -7.78 -7.35
C CYS A 78 10.21 -7.23 -8.68
N SER A 79 10.15 -5.92 -8.90
CA SER A 79 10.61 -5.29 -10.15
C SER A 79 12.10 -5.46 -10.40
N GLN A 80 12.93 -5.59 -9.36
CA GLN A 80 14.37 -5.84 -9.52
C GLN A 80 14.66 -7.29 -9.94
N HIS A 81 13.74 -8.20 -9.67
CA HIS A 81 13.86 -9.64 -10.00
C HIS A 81 13.01 -10.06 -11.20
N LEU A 82 12.32 -9.10 -11.83
CA LEU A 82 11.53 -9.29 -13.04
C LEU A 82 12.45 -9.23 -14.27
N ASP A 83 12.95 -10.39 -14.69
CA ASP A 83 13.81 -10.53 -15.89
C ASP A 83 12.98 -10.60 -17.19
N GLY A 84 12.07 -9.63 -17.39
CA GLY A 84 11.28 -9.48 -18.62
C GLY A 84 10.27 -10.60 -18.94
N GLY A 85 10.03 -11.54 -18.01
CA GLY A 85 9.09 -12.66 -18.16
C GLY A 85 7.63 -12.36 -17.78
N GLU A 86 6.79 -13.40 -17.75
CA GLU A 86 5.31 -13.41 -17.62
C GLU A 86 4.70 -12.82 -16.32
N GLY A 87 5.40 -11.95 -15.59
CA GLY A 87 4.91 -11.39 -14.33
C GLY A 87 5.14 -12.30 -13.10
N VAL A 88 6.07 -13.25 -13.21
CA VAL A 88 6.47 -14.17 -12.12
C VAL A 88 7.92 -13.93 -11.75
N ILE A 89 8.22 -13.86 -10.45
CA ILE A 89 9.58 -13.78 -9.91
C ILE A 89 9.96 -15.07 -9.21
N CYS A 90 11.22 -15.47 -9.32
CA CYS A 90 11.77 -16.61 -8.60
C CYS A 90 12.67 -16.10 -7.47
N LEU A 91 12.27 -16.36 -6.22
CA LEU A 91 13.02 -15.96 -5.04
C LEU A 91 13.63 -17.18 -4.37
N THR A 92 14.87 -17.04 -3.88
CA THR A 92 15.44 -17.99 -2.91
C THR A 92 14.68 -17.90 -1.58
N HIS A 93 14.78 -18.94 -0.73
CA HIS A 93 14.20 -18.91 0.61
C HIS A 93 14.61 -17.65 1.40
N ARG A 94 15.85 -17.20 1.26
CA ARG A 94 16.34 -15.99 1.95
C ARG A 94 15.62 -14.72 1.44
N GLN A 95 15.53 -14.54 0.13
CA GLN A 95 14.84 -13.40 -0.47
C GLN A 95 13.34 -13.40 -0.14
N TRP A 96 12.70 -14.58 -0.14
CA TRP A 96 11.31 -14.71 0.29
C TRP A 96 11.12 -14.27 1.74
N MET A 97 12.00 -14.69 2.65
CA MET A 97 11.94 -14.28 4.04
C MET A 97 12.08 -12.77 4.19
N GLU A 98 13.01 -12.14 3.45
CA GLU A 98 13.19 -10.68 3.46
C GLU A 98 11.89 -9.94 3.08
N VAL A 99 11.16 -10.40 2.06
CA VAL A 99 9.88 -9.81 1.63
C VAL A 99 8.74 -10.13 2.61
N ALA A 100 8.65 -11.37 3.09
CA ALA A 100 7.55 -11.84 3.92
C ALA A 100 7.58 -11.30 5.35
N THR A 101 8.76 -10.92 5.87
CA THR A 101 8.92 -10.39 7.22
C THR A 101 9.05 -8.88 7.29
N PHE A 102 8.83 -8.15 6.18
CA PHE A 102 8.75 -6.69 6.24
C PHE A 102 7.69 -6.29 7.27
N SER A 103 8.16 -5.68 8.36
CA SER A 103 7.37 -5.25 9.52
C SER A 103 7.63 -3.79 9.81
#